data_AF-A0A7S3RMK6-F1
#
_entry.id   AF-A0A7S3RMK6-F1
#
_cell.length_a   1.000
_cell.length_b   1.000
_cell.length_c   1.000
_cell.angle_alpha   90.00
_cell.angle_beta   90.00
_cell.angle_gamma   90.00
#
_symmetry.space_group_name_H-M   'P 1'
#
loop_
_entity.id
_entity.type
_entity.pdbx_description
1 polymer ?
#
loop_
_entity_poly.entity_id
_entity_poly.type
_entity_poly.pdbx_seq_one_letter_code
_entity_poly.pdbx_strand_id
1 'polypeptide(L)'
;GFGRFEGRKMGCSKAVEEVCGGTPSKKAVRGPRSLKWVFTATGMTDSYNSMIQVAVRSAFRRTSLVPVCIFYGNPNAVMARWLERQGVRMVYHTPKWREQVVQGVAAAQQLGHQENGSVLFQDVEMEVATFLRVDLGTLGFVDEYILYADVDVLFMSEVTIDDFGATRPRYFTMG
;
A
#
# COMPACT_ATOMS: atom_id res chain seq x y z
N GLY A 1 18.38 -68.89 -12.33
CA GLY A 1 17.72 -69.26 -13.60
C GLY A 1 17.80 -68.08 -14.54
N PHE A 2 18.36 -68.33 -15.72
CA PHE A 2 18.62 -67.37 -16.79
C PHE A 2 17.37 -67.09 -17.65
N GLY A 3 17.32 -65.88 -18.23
CA GLY A 3 16.76 -65.59 -19.55
C GLY A 3 15.23 -65.51 -19.64
N ARG A 4 14.62 -64.78 -20.57
CA ARG A 4 15.09 -64.16 -21.82
C ARG A 4 13.93 -63.31 -22.35
N PHE A 5 14.17 -62.10 -22.83
CA PHE A 5 13.45 -61.58 -24.01
C PHE A 5 14.41 -60.71 -24.82
N GLU A 6 14.43 -60.99 -26.12
CA GLU A 6 15.38 -60.53 -27.12
C GLU A 6 14.89 -59.28 -27.86
N GLY A 7 15.86 -58.48 -28.34
CA GLY A 7 15.82 -57.73 -29.60
C GLY A 7 15.29 -56.29 -29.52
N ARG A 8 15.88 -55.27 -30.19
CA ARG A 8 16.89 -55.22 -31.26
C ARG A 8 17.75 -53.95 -31.16
N LYS A 9 18.89 -54.02 -31.86
CA LYS A 9 20.02 -53.07 -31.97
C LYS A 9 19.79 -51.90 -32.95
N MET A 10 20.78 -51.00 -32.88
CA MET A 10 21.31 -50.00 -33.83
C MET A 10 20.81 -48.59 -33.55
N GLY A 11 21.64 -47.64 -33.09
CA GLY A 11 22.95 -47.17 -33.59
C GLY A 11 22.76 -45.65 -33.82
N CYS A 12 23.68 -44.70 -33.72
CA CYS A 12 25.12 -44.66 -33.64
C CYS A 12 25.54 -43.23 -33.19
N SER A 13 26.68 -43.16 -32.53
CA SER A 13 27.65 -42.06 -32.40
C SER A 13 27.28 -40.69 -31.86
N LYS A 14 28.16 -40.27 -30.94
CA LYS A 14 28.39 -38.91 -30.46
C LYS A 14 28.72 -37.98 -31.64
N ALA A 15 28.21 -36.76 -31.56
CA ALA A 15 28.94 -35.56 -31.95
C ALA A 15 28.76 -34.54 -30.82
N VAL A 16 29.88 -34.11 -30.26
CA VAL A 16 30.00 -32.99 -29.34
C VAL A 16 30.15 -31.76 -30.23
N GLU A 17 29.23 -30.81 -30.13
CA GLU A 17 29.50 -29.42 -30.49
C GLU A 17 28.90 -28.51 -29.43
N GLU A 18 29.82 -27.85 -28.73
CA GLU A 18 29.61 -26.75 -27.82
C GLU A 18 29.51 -25.47 -28.65
N VAL A 19 28.38 -24.76 -28.59
CA VAL A 19 28.31 -23.36 -29.01
C VAL A 19 27.53 -22.55 -27.98
N CYS A 20 28.22 -21.49 -27.56
CA CYS A 20 27.97 -20.53 -26.51
C CYS A 20 26.61 -19.80 -26.56
N GLY A 21 26.17 -19.39 -25.36
CA GLY A 21 25.66 -18.02 -25.16
C GLY A 21 24.18 -17.79 -25.44
N GLY A 22 23.33 -18.16 -24.49
CA GLY A 22 21.94 -17.71 -24.43
C GLY A 22 21.56 -17.37 -23.00
N THR A 23 21.79 -16.14 -22.55
CA THR A 23 21.23 -15.62 -21.31
C THR A 23 19.70 -15.65 -21.43
N PRO A 24 18.94 -16.30 -20.52
CA PRO A 24 17.51 -16.11 -20.51
C PRO A 24 17.22 -14.72 -19.94
N SER A 25 17.14 -13.72 -20.80
CA SER A 25 16.49 -12.44 -20.50
C SER A 25 14.99 -12.71 -20.34
N LYS A 26 14.60 -13.19 -19.16
CA LYS A 26 13.23 -13.05 -18.69
C LYS A 26 13.07 -11.62 -18.25
N LYS A 27 12.93 -10.67 -19.20
CA LYS A 27 12.10 -9.51 -18.93
C LYS A 27 10.71 -10.08 -18.69
N ALA A 28 10.39 -10.31 -17.42
CA ALA A 28 9.02 -10.47 -16.98
C ALA A 28 8.33 -9.21 -17.48
N VAL A 29 7.55 -9.34 -18.55
CA VAL A 29 6.61 -8.32 -18.97
C VAL A 29 5.60 -8.27 -17.83
N ARG A 30 5.88 -7.41 -16.85
CA ARG A 30 4.93 -7.09 -15.80
C ARG A 30 3.76 -6.49 -16.57
N GLY A 31 2.62 -7.17 -16.53
CA GLY A 31 1.37 -6.56 -16.96
C GLY A 31 1.18 -5.20 -16.26
N PRO A 32 0.27 -4.35 -16.75
CA PRO A 32 0.04 -3.03 -16.16
C PRO A 32 -0.13 -3.18 -14.66
N ARG A 33 0.67 -2.43 -13.90
CA ARG A 33 0.58 -2.45 -12.44
C ARG A 33 -0.77 -1.87 -12.06
N SER A 34 -1.56 -2.64 -11.29
CA SER A 34 -2.80 -2.16 -10.70
C SER A 34 -2.56 -0.87 -9.91
N LEU A 35 -3.48 0.09 -10.03
CA LEU A 35 -3.43 1.36 -9.31
C LEU A 35 -3.47 1.08 -7.80
N LYS A 36 -2.57 1.71 -7.05
CA LYS A 36 -2.56 1.61 -5.60
C LYS A 36 -3.54 2.60 -5.01
N TRP A 37 -4.38 2.15 -4.09
CA TRP A 37 -5.10 3.02 -3.19
C TRP A 37 -4.32 3.10 -1.88
N VAL A 38 -3.82 4.29 -1.58
CA VAL A 38 -3.05 4.59 -0.37
C VAL A 38 -3.94 5.35 0.60
N PHE A 39 -3.96 4.91 1.85
CA PHE A 39 -4.68 5.55 2.94
C PHE A 39 -3.85 5.50 4.23
N THR A 40 -4.22 6.31 5.20
CA THR A 40 -3.59 6.35 6.52
C THR A 40 -4.49 5.68 7.56
N ALA A 41 -3.88 5.03 8.55
CA ALA A 41 -4.59 4.55 9.72
C ALA A 41 -3.67 4.63 10.94
N THR A 42 -4.30 4.70 12.12
CA THR A 42 -3.60 4.74 13.40
C THR A 42 -4.05 3.61 14.31
N GLY A 43 -3.14 3.07 15.10
CA GLY A 43 -3.42 2.14 16.19
C GLY A 43 -3.73 2.82 17.52
N MET A 44 -3.78 4.15 17.56
CA MET A 44 -3.94 4.94 18.79
C MET A 44 -5.40 5.15 19.19
N THR A 45 -6.34 4.97 18.26
CA THR A 45 -7.78 5.07 18.51
C THR A 45 -8.55 4.06 17.67
N ASP A 46 -9.75 3.72 18.12
CA ASP A 46 -10.69 2.85 17.41
C ASP A 46 -11.76 3.62 16.63
N SER A 47 -11.80 4.96 16.73
CA SER A 47 -12.88 5.81 16.18
C SER A 47 -13.14 5.61 14.68
N TYR A 48 -12.12 5.20 13.92
CA TYR A 48 -12.21 5.01 12.47
C TYR A 48 -12.24 3.54 12.05
N ASN A 49 -12.24 2.61 13.00
CA ASN A 49 -12.10 1.19 12.70
C ASN A 49 -13.22 0.65 11.79
N SER A 50 -14.47 1.06 12.03
CA SER A 50 -15.60 0.66 11.20
C SER A 50 -15.48 1.19 9.78
N MET A 51 -15.07 2.46 9.61
CA MET A 51 -14.86 3.10 8.31
C MET A 51 -13.74 2.40 7.53
N ILE A 52 -12.59 2.16 8.17
CA ILE A 52 -11.48 1.38 7.61
C ILE A 52 -11.98 0.02 7.09
N GLN A 53 -12.75 -0.70 7.92
CA GLN A 53 -13.25 -2.02 7.55
C GLN A 53 -14.17 -1.98 6.34
N VAL A 54 -15.08 -1.01 6.28
CA VAL A 54 -16.02 -0.84 5.16
C VAL A 54 -15.28 -0.45 3.88
N ALA A 55 -14.40 0.56 3.95
CA ALA A 55 -13.65 1.05 2.81
C ALA A 55 -12.78 -0.08 2.21
N VAL A 56 -12.00 -0.78 3.04
CA VAL A 56 -11.15 -1.91 2.60
C VAL A 56 -11.97 -3.04 1.98
N ARG A 57 -13.08 -3.44 2.62
CA ARG A 57 -13.96 -4.49 2.08
C ARG A 57 -14.59 -4.09 0.76
N SER A 58 -15.00 -2.83 0.62
CA SER A 58 -15.60 -2.34 -0.63
C SER A 58 -14.58 -2.28 -1.76
N ALA A 59 -13.35 -1.82 -1.50
CA ALA A 59 -12.27 -1.82 -2.47
C ALA A 59 -12.01 -3.23 -3.02
N PHE A 60 -11.75 -4.21 -2.14
CA PHE A 60 -11.51 -5.60 -2.56
C PHE A 60 -12.67 -6.24 -3.33
N ARG A 61 -13.92 -5.82 -3.06
CA ARG A 61 -15.11 -6.41 -3.71
C ARG A 61 -15.48 -5.74 -5.03
N ARG A 62 -15.11 -4.48 -5.22
CA ARG A 62 -15.65 -3.62 -6.27
C ARG A 62 -14.59 -3.08 -7.21
N THR A 63 -13.31 -3.19 -6.86
CA THR A 63 -12.23 -2.61 -7.65
C THR A 63 -11.06 -3.59 -7.83
N SER A 64 -10.18 -3.26 -8.77
CA SER A 64 -8.87 -3.87 -8.96
C SER A 64 -7.75 -3.13 -8.19
N LEU A 65 -8.11 -2.17 -7.34
CA LEU A 65 -7.16 -1.37 -6.57
C LEU A 65 -6.33 -2.26 -5.65
N VAL A 66 -5.09 -1.87 -5.42
CA VAL A 66 -4.21 -2.48 -4.43
C VAL A 66 -4.20 -1.61 -3.18
N PRO A 67 -4.85 -2.01 -2.08
CA PRO A 67 -4.85 -1.22 -0.86
C PRO A 67 -3.47 -1.23 -0.20
N VAL A 68 -2.99 -0.04 0.16
CA VAL A 68 -1.75 0.17 0.91
C VAL A 68 -2.06 1.10 2.09
N CYS A 69 -1.81 0.63 3.30
CA CYS A 69 -2.00 1.40 4.52
C CYS A 69 -0.66 1.96 5.01
N ILE A 70 -0.59 3.27 5.19
CA ILE A 70 0.45 3.91 6.01
C ILE A 70 -0.05 3.87 7.44
N PHE A 71 0.55 2.99 8.25
CA PHE A 71 0.10 2.71 9.60
C PHE A 71 1.01 3.34 10.63
N TYR A 72 0.43 4.17 11.49
CA TYR A 72 1.09 4.74 12.65
C TYR A 72 0.66 4.04 13.94
N GLY A 73 1.63 3.58 14.72
CA GLY A 73 1.40 2.89 15.99
C GLY A 73 1.94 1.46 16.00
N ASN A 74 1.52 0.69 17.00
CA ASN A 74 2.04 -0.65 17.26
C ASN A 74 1.62 -1.65 16.15
N PRO A 75 2.56 -2.36 15.49
CA PRO A 75 2.24 -3.41 14.51
C PRO A 75 1.36 -4.55 15.05
N ASN A 76 1.39 -4.77 16.36
CA ASN A 76 0.55 -5.78 17.02
C ASN A 76 -0.86 -5.28 17.37
N ALA A 77 -1.20 -4.03 17.05
CA ALA A 77 -2.54 -3.49 17.25
C ALA A 77 -3.59 -4.36 16.54
N VAL A 78 -4.80 -4.41 17.10
CA VAL A 78 -5.90 -5.23 16.56
C VAL A 78 -6.18 -4.85 15.10
N MET A 79 -6.22 -3.55 14.79
CA MET A 79 -6.47 -3.06 13.44
C MET A 79 -5.33 -3.36 12.46
N ALA A 80 -4.07 -3.18 12.85
CA ALA A 80 -2.92 -3.52 12.02
C ALA A 80 -2.97 -4.99 11.57
N ARG A 81 -3.17 -5.91 12.53
CA ARG A 81 -3.30 -7.34 12.23
C ARG A 81 -4.54 -7.66 11.41
N TRP A 82 -5.64 -6.92 11.59
CA TRP A 82 -6.83 -7.09 10.77
C TRP A 82 -6.57 -6.71 9.32
N LEU A 83 -5.94 -5.56 9.07
CA LEU A 83 -5.56 -5.06 7.74
C LEU A 83 -4.65 -6.06 7.00
N GLU A 84 -3.61 -6.54 7.67
CA GLU A 84 -2.70 -7.56 7.12
C GLU A 84 -3.46 -8.84 6.73
N ARG A 85 -4.37 -9.31 7.60
CA ARG A 85 -5.20 -10.48 7.29
C ARG A 85 -6.15 -10.26 6.11
N GLN A 86 -6.56 -9.03 5.82
CA GLN A 86 -7.34 -8.73 4.62
C GLN A 86 -6.49 -8.67 3.34
N GLY A 87 -5.15 -8.74 3.45
CA GLY A 87 -4.23 -8.60 2.32
C GLY A 87 -3.87 -7.16 1.98
N VAL A 88 -4.14 -6.21 2.89
CA VAL A 88 -3.66 -4.82 2.76
C VAL A 88 -2.15 -4.80 2.92
N ARG A 89 -1.45 -4.06 2.06
CA ARG A 89 0.00 -3.87 2.20
C ARG A 89 0.28 -2.81 3.25
N MET A 90 1.14 -3.13 4.22
CA MET A 90 1.43 -2.23 5.33
C MET A 90 2.74 -1.47 5.12
N VAL A 91 2.71 -0.17 5.40
CA VAL A 91 3.88 0.69 5.57
C VAL A 91 3.81 1.22 7.00
N TYR A 92 4.51 0.57 7.92
CA TYR A 92 4.62 1.03 9.30
C TYR A 92 5.53 2.26 9.33
N HIS A 93 4.99 3.40 9.75
CA HIS A 93 5.67 4.67 9.65
C HIS A 93 5.49 5.51 10.91
N THR A 94 6.61 6.04 11.39
CA THR A 94 6.63 7.04 12.47
C THR A 94 7.20 8.33 11.88
N PRO A 95 6.40 9.40 11.77
CA PRO A 95 6.84 10.63 11.13
C PRO A 95 7.92 11.33 11.96
N LYS A 96 8.99 11.78 11.28
CA LYS A 96 10.08 12.53 11.92
C LYS A 96 9.64 13.90 12.44
N TRP A 97 8.56 14.45 11.87
CA TRP A 97 8.00 15.74 12.26
C TRP A 97 6.99 15.66 13.42
N ARG A 98 6.79 14.47 14.02
CA ARG A 98 5.86 14.27 15.14
C ARG A 98 6.09 15.23 16.30
N GLU A 99 7.35 15.39 16.70
CA GLU A 99 7.70 16.23 17.86
C GLU A 99 7.32 17.69 17.63
N GLN A 100 7.43 18.17 16.38
CA GLN A 100 7.05 19.52 15.98
C GLN A 100 5.54 19.72 16.09
N VAL A 101 4.73 18.71 15.75
CA VAL A 101 3.27 18.75 15.97
C VAL A 101 2.95 18.79 17.45
N VAL A 102 3.58 17.93 18.27
CA VAL A 102 3.40 17.94 19.73
C VAL A 102 3.74 19.31 20.33
N GLN A 103 4.86 19.91 19.93
CA GLN A 103 5.25 21.25 20.37
C GLN A 103 4.28 22.34 19.89
N GLY A 104 3.82 22.25 18.64
CA GLY A 104 2.85 23.18 18.07
C GLY A 104 1.51 23.16 18.79
N VAL A 105 0.97 21.97 19.07
CA VAL A 105 -0.28 21.79 19.84
C VAL A 105 -0.14 22.37 21.24
N ALA A 106 0.96 22.05 21.95
CA ALA A 106 1.21 22.58 23.28
C ALA A 106 1.30 24.11 23.29
N ALA A 107 1.99 24.70 22.29
CA ALA A 107 2.08 26.15 22.15
C ALA A 107 0.72 26.79 21.83
N ALA A 108 -0.09 26.20 20.95
CA ALA A 108 -1.43 26.67 20.62
C ALA A 108 -2.36 26.65 21.85
N GLN A 109 -2.29 25.60 22.66
CA GLN A 109 -3.04 25.50 23.92
C GLN A 109 -2.65 26.59 24.92
N GLN A 110 -1.35 26.91 25.04
CA GLN A 110 -0.87 27.99 25.91
C GLN A 110 -1.36 29.38 25.47
N LEU A 111 -1.56 29.57 24.16
CA LEU A 111 -2.10 30.81 23.58
C LEU A 111 -3.63 30.91 23.66
N GLY A 112 -4.30 29.91 24.25
CA GLY A 112 -5.77 29.89 24.35
C GLY A 112 -6.46 29.54 23.03
N HIS A 113 -5.71 29.07 22.03
CA HIS A 113 -6.26 28.53 20.77
C HIS A 113 -6.76 27.09 20.97
N GLN A 114 -7.62 26.87 21.97
CA GLN A 114 -8.43 25.66 22.01
C GLN A 114 -9.53 25.85 20.97
N GLU A 115 -9.35 25.29 19.77
CA GLU A 115 -10.39 25.34 18.75
C GLU A 115 -11.66 24.67 19.31
N ASN A 116 -12.64 25.51 19.64
CA ASN A 116 -13.97 25.12 20.11
C ASN A 116 -14.75 24.42 18.98
N GLY A 117 -14.43 23.16 18.66
CA GLY A 117 -15.34 22.32 17.88
C GLY A 117 -14.77 21.13 17.12
N SER A 118 -13.46 21.08 16.81
CA SER A 118 -12.90 19.97 16.04
C SER A 118 -12.22 18.95 16.96
N VAL A 119 -12.78 17.74 17.00
CA VAL A 119 -12.29 16.59 17.79
C VAL A 119 -10.87 16.18 17.41
N LEU A 120 -10.39 16.58 16.23
CA LEU A 120 -9.03 16.31 15.76
C LEU A 120 -7.97 17.08 16.57
N PHE A 121 -8.27 18.31 17.04
CA PHE A 121 -7.31 19.14 17.77
C PHE A 121 -7.18 18.80 19.26
N GLN A 122 -8.01 17.88 19.75
CA GLN A 122 -7.99 17.48 21.16
C GLN A 122 -7.00 16.35 21.43
N ASP A 123 -6.59 15.62 20.39
CA ASP A 123 -5.69 14.48 20.49
C ASP A 123 -4.54 14.64 19.48
N VAL A 124 -3.35 14.91 20.00
CA VAL A 124 -2.13 15.06 19.19
C VAL A 124 -1.84 13.84 18.32
N GLU A 125 -2.21 12.65 18.76
CA GLU A 125 -2.01 11.42 18.00
C GLU A 125 -2.94 11.35 16.78
N MET A 126 -4.12 11.97 16.88
CA MET A 126 -5.05 12.13 15.76
C MET A 126 -4.55 13.16 14.73
N GLU A 127 -3.95 14.26 15.18
CA GLU A 127 -3.31 15.20 14.27
C GLU A 127 -2.15 14.55 13.53
N VAL A 128 -1.27 13.84 14.26
CA VAL A 128 -0.16 13.11 13.66
C VAL A 128 -0.67 12.11 12.63
N ALA A 129 -1.71 11.33 12.96
CA ALA A 129 -2.32 10.39 12.03
C ALA A 129 -2.90 11.07 10.77
N THR A 130 -3.53 12.24 10.95
CA THR A 130 -4.12 13.04 9.87
C THR A 130 -3.06 13.56 8.89
N PHE A 131 -1.89 13.95 9.41
CA PHE A 131 -0.80 14.50 8.60
C PHE A 131 0.19 13.47 8.05
N LEU A 132 0.03 12.16 8.33
CA LEU A 132 0.90 11.11 7.78
C LEU A 132 1.03 11.16 6.24
N ARG A 133 -0.01 11.64 5.57
CA ARG A 133 -0.04 11.83 4.11
C ARG A 133 0.99 12.85 3.59
N VAL A 134 1.52 13.74 4.43
CA VAL A 134 2.66 14.61 4.06
C VAL A 134 3.86 13.78 3.62
N ASP A 135 4.07 12.63 4.25
CA ASP A 135 5.25 11.79 4.00
C ASP A 135 5.09 10.88 2.78
N LEU A 136 3.95 10.88 2.07
CA LEU A 136 3.73 10.05 0.88
C LEU A 136 4.89 10.11 -0.11
N GLY A 137 5.41 11.30 -0.39
CA GLY A 137 6.54 11.49 -1.31
C GLY A 137 7.88 10.94 -0.81
N THR A 138 7.99 10.65 0.49
CA THR A 138 9.22 10.16 1.14
C THR A 138 9.22 8.64 1.37
N LEU A 139 8.06 7.99 1.25
CA LEU A 139 7.86 6.57 1.58
C LEU A 139 8.22 5.60 0.45
N GLY A 140 8.88 6.08 -0.61
CA GLY A 140 9.47 5.22 -1.65
C GLY A 140 8.45 4.57 -2.60
N PHE A 141 7.27 5.17 -2.77
CA PHE A 141 6.38 4.80 -3.87
C PHE A 141 7.08 5.03 -5.21
N VAL A 142 7.10 4.02 -6.06
CA VAL A 142 7.76 4.04 -7.38
C VAL A 142 6.75 4.10 -8.54
N ASP A 143 5.46 4.18 -8.21
CA ASP A 143 4.37 4.31 -9.16
C ASP A 143 4.28 5.77 -9.58
N GLU A 144 4.03 6.02 -10.86
CA GLU A 144 3.86 7.39 -11.38
C GLU A 144 2.65 8.08 -10.74
N TYR A 145 1.58 7.31 -10.48
CA TYR A 145 0.39 7.76 -9.80
C TYR A 145 -0.05 6.76 -8.75
N ILE A 146 -0.60 7.29 -7.66
CA ILE A 146 -1.34 6.57 -6.64
C ILE A 146 -2.68 7.27 -6.44
N LEU A 147 -3.71 6.51 -6.06
CA LEU A 147 -4.95 7.07 -5.55
C LEU A 147 -4.78 7.26 -4.04
N TYR A 148 -4.67 8.49 -3.57
CA TYR A 148 -4.84 8.77 -2.15
C TYR A 148 -6.31 9.06 -1.85
N ALA A 149 -6.87 8.40 -0.86
CA ALA A 149 -8.16 8.75 -0.28
C ALA A 149 -8.20 8.32 1.19
N ASP A 150 -8.86 9.12 2.02
CA ASP A 150 -9.11 8.78 3.42
C ASP A 150 -10.07 7.57 3.51
N VAL A 151 -10.26 7.05 4.72
CA VAL A 151 -10.98 5.79 4.98
C VAL A 151 -12.49 5.96 5.13
N ASP A 152 -12.98 7.18 5.03
CA ASP A 152 -14.40 7.56 5.03
C ASP A 152 -15.06 7.46 3.63
N VAL A 153 -14.44 6.67 2.74
CA VAL A 153 -14.94 6.39 1.39
C VAL A 153 -15.63 5.04 1.29
N LEU A 154 -16.50 4.91 0.28
CA LEU A 154 -17.12 3.64 -0.12
C LEU A 154 -16.93 3.44 -1.63
N PHE A 155 -16.23 2.39 -2.02
CA PHE A 155 -16.06 2.05 -3.43
C PHE A 155 -17.32 1.36 -3.95
N MET A 156 -18.01 2.00 -4.89
CA MET A 156 -19.26 1.51 -5.47
C MET A 156 -19.05 0.75 -6.79
N SER A 157 -17.98 1.07 -7.50
CA SER A 157 -17.60 0.51 -8.80
C SER A 157 -16.08 0.56 -8.97
N GLU A 158 -15.58 -0.05 -10.05
CA GLU A 158 -14.17 0.00 -10.43
C GLU A 158 -13.65 1.44 -10.48
N VAL A 159 -12.41 1.63 -10.05
CA VAL A 159 -11.69 2.89 -10.13
C VAL A 159 -10.32 2.61 -10.75
N THR A 160 -10.09 3.22 -11.89
CA THR A 160 -8.89 3.12 -12.69
C THR A 160 -8.22 4.47 -12.79
N ILE A 161 -6.99 4.48 -13.30
CA ILE A 161 -6.32 5.75 -13.57
C ILE A 161 -7.11 6.54 -14.63
N ASP A 162 -7.75 5.90 -15.62
CA ASP A 162 -8.42 6.58 -16.73
C ASP A 162 -9.64 7.40 -16.32
N ASP A 163 -10.24 7.11 -15.16
CA ASP A 163 -11.34 7.89 -14.59
C ASP A 163 -10.95 9.34 -14.27
N PHE A 164 -9.64 9.61 -14.15
CA PHE A 164 -9.09 10.96 -13.92
C PHE A 164 -8.77 11.72 -15.22
N GLY A 165 -9.14 11.20 -16.38
CA GLY A 165 -8.98 11.86 -17.68
C GLY A 165 -7.54 11.94 -18.20
N ALA A 166 -7.37 12.44 -19.42
CA ALA A 166 -6.06 12.46 -20.09
C ALA A 166 -5.04 13.42 -19.43
N THR A 167 -5.53 14.49 -18.79
CA THR A 167 -4.68 15.46 -18.09
C THR A 167 -4.50 15.02 -16.64
N ARG A 168 -3.34 14.44 -16.35
CA ARG A 168 -3.00 13.95 -15.00
C ARG A 168 -2.59 15.09 -14.08
N PRO A 169 -2.86 15.00 -12.76
CA PRO A 169 -2.42 15.98 -11.79
C PRO A 169 -0.88 16.08 -11.76
N ARG A 170 -0.36 17.31 -11.73
CA ARG A 170 1.08 17.59 -11.64
C ARG A 170 1.57 17.82 -10.21
N TYR A 171 0.66 18.21 -9.33
CA TYR A 171 0.93 18.54 -7.93
C TYR A 171 -0.16 17.90 -7.08
N PHE A 172 0.19 17.56 -5.84
CA PHE A 172 -0.80 17.26 -4.81
C PHE A 172 -0.91 18.47 -3.89
N THR A 173 -2.10 18.70 -3.36
CA THR A 173 -2.35 19.69 -2.31
C THR A 173 -3.00 19.02 -1.12
N MET A 174 -2.77 19.59 0.06
CA MET A 174 -3.40 19.20 1.31
C MET A 174 -4.39 20.32 1.66
N GLY A 175 -5.63 19.95 1.99
CA GLY A 175 -6.68 20.88 2.42
C GLY A 175 -6.72 21.02 3.94
#